data_AF-A0A2S7K9C3-F1
#
_entry.id   AF-A0A2S7K9C3-F1
#
_cell.length_a   1.000
_cell.length_b   1.000
_cell.length_c   1.000
_cell.angle_alpha   90.00
_cell.angle_beta   90.00
_cell.angle_gamma   90.00
#
_symmetry.space_group_name_H-M   'P 1'
#
loop_
_entity.id
_entity.type
_entity.pdbx_description
1 polymer ?
#
loop_
_entity_poly.entity_id
_entity_poly.type
_entity_poly.pdbx_seq_one_letter_code
_entity_poly.pdbx_strand_id
1 'polypeptide(L)'
;MAPKWGCNNPEEIPKMEDLNYIIGIGFSGADLPRAVILAFLFAMFAQSNTNVWKAGLLALLIDRTVWPIAAMGASGAELQSIYAAIAGMAKSFKDDLGIYIVRYIGLVLMIGGFRWMRAALHGISPKKAAA
;
A
#
# COMPACT_ATOMS: atom_id res chain seq x y z
N MET A 1 -5.68 -25.45 -14.79
CA MET A 1 -4.53 -26.36 -14.67
C MET A 1 -3.67 -25.84 -13.53
N ALA A 2 -3.60 -26.57 -12.41
CA ALA A 2 -2.78 -26.19 -11.27
C ALA A 2 -1.30 -26.52 -11.55
N PRO A 3 -0.33 -25.64 -11.23
CA PRO A 3 1.07 -25.97 -11.39
C PRO A 3 1.50 -26.96 -10.29
N LYS A 4 2.20 -28.01 -10.73
CA LYS A 4 2.87 -28.98 -9.87
C LYS A 4 4.15 -28.34 -9.33
N TRP A 5 4.23 -28.15 -8.02
CA TRP A 5 5.49 -27.80 -7.35
C TRP A 5 6.38 -29.04 -7.33
N GLY A 6 7.42 -29.02 -8.15
CA GLY A 6 8.49 -30.00 -8.11
C GLY A 6 9.36 -29.74 -6.89
N CYS A 7 9.35 -30.66 -5.94
CA CYS A 7 10.45 -30.80 -4.99
C CYS A 7 11.73 -31.11 -5.77
N ASN A 8 12.73 -30.22 -5.72
CA ASN A 8 14.16 -30.55 -5.64
C ASN A 8 15.03 -29.29 -5.49
N ASN A 9 15.84 -29.32 -4.42
CA ASN A 9 17.01 -28.50 -4.06
C ASN A 9 16.86 -27.12 -3.38
N PRO A 10 17.71 -26.86 -2.37
CA PRO A 10 17.69 -25.65 -1.55
C PRO A 10 18.43 -24.50 -2.26
N GLU A 11 17.96 -23.26 -2.04
CA GLU A 11 18.57 -21.99 -2.49
C GLU A 11 18.40 -21.64 -3.99
N GLU A 12 17.15 -21.60 -4.50
CA GLU A 12 16.87 -20.70 -5.63
C GLU A 12 16.83 -19.25 -5.12
N ILE A 13 17.89 -18.50 -5.45
CA ILE A 13 17.93 -17.05 -5.27
C ILE A 13 16.73 -16.46 -6.03
N PRO A 14 15.84 -15.69 -5.39
CA PRO A 14 14.68 -15.11 -6.07
C PRO A 14 15.17 -14.30 -7.26
N LYS A 15 14.70 -14.64 -8.46
CA LYS A 15 15.16 -14.03 -9.71
C LYS A 15 14.63 -12.60 -9.79
N MET A 16 15.33 -11.73 -10.50
CA MET A 16 14.87 -10.35 -10.78
C MET A 16 13.44 -10.32 -11.37
N GLU A 17 13.05 -11.37 -12.07
CA GLU A 17 11.70 -11.58 -12.61
C GLU A 17 10.63 -11.71 -11.51
N ASP A 18 10.94 -12.39 -10.41
CA ASP A 18 10.01 -12.55 -9.26
C ASP A 18 9.78 -11.22 -8.55
N LEU A 19 10.83 -10.41 -8.40
CA LEU A 19 10.70 -9.08 -7.80
C LEU A 19 9.87 -8.14 -8.69
N ASN A 20 10.14 -8.12 -10.00
CA ASN A 20 9.36 -7.33 -10.95
C ASN A 20 7.88 -7.76 -10.99
N TYR A 21 7.63 -9.06 -10.88
CA TYR A 21 6.28 -9.61 -10.79
C TYR A 21 5.57 -9.20 -9.49
N ILE A 22 6.24 -9.28 -8.34
CA ILE A 22 5.68 -8.86 -7.04
C ILE A 22 5.40 -7.35 -7.03
N ILE A 23 6.30 -6.54 -7.59
CA ILE A 23 6.08 -5.09 -7.76
C ILE A 23 4.88 -4.84 -8.67
N GLY A 24 4.81 -5.55 -9.80
CA GLY A 24 3.71 -5.48 -10.74
C GLY A 24 2.37 -5.78 -10.07
N ILE A 25 2.26 -6.87 -9.31
CA ILE A 25 1.04 -7.24 -8.58
C ILE A 25 0.72 -6.23 -7.48
N GLY A 26 1.73 -5.81 -6.71
CA GLY A 26 1.56 -4.91 -5.58
C GLY A 26 0.90 -3.58 -5.93
N PHE A 27 1.06 -3.14 -7.19
CA PHE A 27 0.50 -1.91 -7.76
C PHE A 27 -0.32 -2.14 -9.05
N SER A 28 -0.98 -3.30 -9.20
CA SER A 28 -1.78 -3.59 -10.41
C SER A 28 -3.25 -3.15 -10.30
N GLY A 29 -3.82 -2.65 -11.41
CA GLY A 29 -5.26 -2.39 -11.51
C GLY A 29 -5.80 -1.31 -10.56
N ALA A 30 -6.91 -1.60 -9.88
CA ALA A 30 -7.61 -0.67 -8.98
C ALA A 30 -6.83 -0.32 -7.70
N ASP A 31 -5.78 -1.08 -7.40
CA ASP A 31 -4.96 -0.93 -6.22
C ASP A 31 -4.02 0.27 -6.28
N LEU A 32 -3.50 0.60 -7.46
CA LEU A 32 -2.57 1.72 -7.66
C LEU A 32 -3.25 3.08 -7.44
N PRO A 33 -4.38 3.41 -8.11
CA PRO A 33 -5.07 4.68 -7.86
C PRO A 33 -5.45 4.87 -6.40
N ARG A 34 -5.90 3.80 -5.72
CA ARG A 34 -6.23 3.84 -4.29
C ARG A 34 -5.00 4.15 -3.44
N ALA A 35 -3.88 3.48 -3.69
CA ALA A 35 -2.64 3.72 -2.96
C ALA A 35 -2.14 5.15 -3.15
N VAL A 36 -2.27 5.71 -4.36
CA VAL A 36 -1.94 7.11 -4.66
C VAL A 36 -2.84 8.07 -3.87
N ILE A 37 -4.16 7.85 -3.86
CA ILE A 37 -5.12 8.68 -3.11
C ILE A 37 -4.78 8.64 -1.61
N LEU A 38 -4.57 7.45 -1.04
CA LEU A 38 -4.21 7.32 0.37
C LEU A 38 -2.89 8.04 0.66
N ALA A 39 -1.85 7.80 -0.16
CA ALA A 39 -0.57 8.46 0.04
C ALA A 39 -0.68 9.99 -0.02
N PHE A 40 -1.48 10.52 -0.94
CA PHE A 40 -1.75 11.96 -1.05
C PHE A 40 -2.47 12.50 0.20
N LEU A 41 -3.56 11.87 0.62
CA LEU A 41 -4.31 12.29 1.81
C LEU A 41 -3.43 12.29 3.06
N PHE A 42 -2.69 11.19 3.28
CA PHE A 42 -1.75 11.09 4.40
C PHE A 42 -0.65 12.16 4.33
N ALA A 43 -0.13 12.47 3.15
CA ALA A 43 0.89 13.51 2.99
C ALA A 43 0.36 14.94 3.24
N MET A 44 -0.90 15.20 2.91
CA MET A 44 -1.57 16.47 3.17
C MET A 44 -1.81 16.69 4.66
N PHE A 45 -2.30 15.68 5.38
CA PHE A 45 -2.59 15.77 6.82
C PHE A 45 -1.36 15.56 7.71
N ALA A 46 -0.27 15.01 7.18
CA ALA A 46 0.97 14.84 7.94
C ALA A 46 1.57 16.19 8.35
N GLN A 47 1.81 16.38 9.64
CA GLN A 47 2.56 17.51 10.17
C GLN A 47 4.07 17.31 9.95
N SER A 48 4.88 18.36 10.12
CA SER A 48 6.33 18.30 9.92
C SER A 48 7.01 17.18 10.73
N ASN A 49 6.54 16.94 11.96
CA ASN A 49 7.05 15.90 12.86
C ASN A 49 6.39 14.51 12.69
N THR A 50 5.48 14.33 11.73
CA THR A 50 4.84 13.04 11.53
C THR A 50 5.85 12.02 10.99
N ASN A 51 5.95 10.86 11.63
CA ASN A 51 6.80 9.76 11.16
C ASN A 51 6.19 9.10 9.91
N VAL A 52 6.86 9.22 8.76
CA VAL A 52 6.39 8.73 7.45
C VAL A 52 6.20 7.21 7.43
N TRP A 53 7.05 6.46 8.14
CA TRP A 53 6.94 5.01 8.24
C TRP A 53 5.65 4.60 8.96
N LYS A 54 5.33 5.26 10.08
CA LYS A 54 4.06 5.03 10.79
C LYS A 54 2.85 5.40 9.94
N ALA A 55 2.94 6.51 9.19
CA ALA A 55 1.89 6.93 8.27
C ALA A 55 1.69 5.90 7.13
N GLY A 56 2.79 5.39 6.56
CA GLY A 56 2.74 4.34 5.54
C GLY A 56 2.15 3.02 6.06
N LEU A 57 2.41 2.67 7.32
CA LEU A 57 1.87 1.46 7.93
C LEU A 57 0.36 1.60 8.13
N LEU A 58 -0.08 2.76 8.62
CA LEU A 58 -1.51 3.04 8.76
C LEU A 58 -2.22 3.08 7.40
N ALA A 59 -1.58 3.68 6.39
CA ALA A 59 -2.10 3.68 5.02
C ALA A 59 -2.22 2.25 4.46
N LEU A 60 -1.24 1.37 4.70
CA LEU A 60 -1.30 -0.03 4.31
C LEU A 60 -2.44 -0.78 5.00
N LEU A 61 -2.62 -0.57 6.31
CA LEU A 61 -3.73 -1.16 7.06
C LEU A 61 -5.07 -0.73 6.47
N ILE A 62 -5.26 0.56 6.20
CA ILE A 62 -6.48 1.06 5.56
C ILE A 62 -6.68 0.44 4.18
N ASP A 63 -5.64 0.43 3.35
CA ASP A 63 -5.67 -0.10 1.99
C ASP A 63 -6.03 -1.59 1.93
N ARG A 64 -5.49 -2.40 2.85
CA ARG A 64 -5.66 -3.86 2.83
C ARG A 64 -6.80 -4.39 3.67
N THR A 65 -7.25 -3.65 4.70
CA THR A 65 -8.29 -4.14 5.61
C THR A 65 -9.56 -3.32 5.52
N VAL A 66 -9.45 -2.00 5.70
CA VAL A 66 -10.63 -1.12 5.79
C VAL A 66 -11.30 -0.99 4.43
N TRP A 67 -10.52 -0.80 3.37
CA TRP A 67 -11.07 -0.56 2.04
C TRP A 67 -11.83 -1.77 1.47
N PRO A 68 -11.31 -3.01 1.49
CA PRO A 68 -12.05 -4.16 1.00
C PRO A 68 -13.35 -4.39 1.76
N ILE A 69 -13.33 -4.26 3.09
CA ILE A 69 -14.52 -4.42 3.94
C ILE A 69 -15.55 -3.33 3.62
N ALA A 70 -15.11 -2.06 3.52
CA ALA A 70 -15.99 -0.96 3.17
C ALA A 70 -16.59 -1.12 1.77
N ALA A 71 -15.81 -1.60 0.79
CA ALA A 71 -16.29 -1.88 -0.56
C ALA A 71 -17.35 -3.00 -0.58
N MET A 72 -17.15 -4.08 0.18
CA MET A 72 -18.14 -5.16 0.33
C MET A 72 -19.43 -4.66 0.98
N GLY A 73 -19.32 -3.83 2.02
CA GLY A 73 -20.48 -3.21 2.65
C GLY A 73 -21.24 -2.30 1.69
N ALA A 74 -20.51 -1.46 0.93
CA ALA A 74 -21.10 -0.57 -0.07
C ALA A 74 -21.76 -1.33 -1.24
N SER A 75 -21.29 -2.53 -1.58
CA SER A 75 -21.91 -3.40 -2.57
C SER A 75 -23.11 -4.20 -2.05
N GLY A 76 -23.50 -4.02 -0.78
CA GLY A 76 -24.61 -4.75 -0.17
C GLY A 76 -24.29 -6.21 0.15
N ALA A 77 -23.02 -6.55 0.37
CA ALA A 77 -22.64 -7.92 0.71
C ALA A 77 -23.19 -8.30 2.10
N GLU A 78 -23.67 -9.55 2.22
CA GLU A 78 -24.13 -10.06 3.51
C GLU A 78 -23.01 -10.19 4.54
N LEU A 79 -23.38 -10.09 5.81
CA LEU A 79 -22.45 -10.13 6.95
C LEU A 79 -21.58 -11.40 6.93
N GLN A 80 -22.14 -12.54 6.54
CA GLN A 80 -21.43 -13.81 6.44
C GLN A 80 -20.31 -13.77 5.39
N SER A 81 -20.54 -13.08 4.27
CA SER A 81 -19.53 -12.88 3.21
C SER A 81 -18.40 -11.97 3.70
N ILE A 82 -18.71 -10.93 4.48
CA ILE A 82 -17.70 -10.06 5.09
C ILE A 82 -16.83 -10.85 6.07
N TYR A 83 -17.44 -11.68 6.93
CA TYR A 83 -16.69 -12.57 7.83
C TYR A 83 -15.80 -13.57 7.08
N ALA A 84 -16.31 -14.17 6.00
CA ALA A 84 -15.54 -15.08 5.16
C ALA A 84 -14.34 -14.38 4.51
N ALA A 85 -14.51 -13.13 4.05
CA ALA A 85 -13.42 -12.33 3.49
C ALA A 85 -12.35 -12.01 4.55
N ILE A 86 -12.75 -11.67 5.79
CA ILE A 86 -11.81 -11.45 6.90
C ILE A 86 -11.03 -12.72 7.23
N ALA A 87 -11.72 -13.87 7.30
CA ALA A 87 -11.06 -15.16 7.52
C ALA A 87 -10.10 -15.51 6.37
N GLY A 88 -10.48 -15.19 5.13
CA GLY A 88 -9.64 -15.34 3.95
C GLY A 88 -8.34 -14.53 4.03
N MET A 89 -8.44 -13.25 4.42
CA MET A 89 -7.26 -12.38 4.60
C MET A 89 -6.28 -12.92 5.64
N ALA A 90 -6.78 -13.50 6.74
CA ALA A 90 -5.92 -14.11 7.76
C ALA A 90 -5.21 -15.37 7.23
N LYS A 91 -5.88 -16.15 6.38
CA LYS A 91 -5.35 -17.40 5.83
C LYS A 91 -4.25 -17.15 4.78
N SER A 92 -4.43 -16.14 3.92
CA SER A 92 -3.45 -15.80 2.87
C SER A 92 -2.35 -14.85 3.34
N PHE A 93 -2.38 -14.38 4.59
CA PHE A 93 -1.48 -13.33 5.08
C PHE A 93 0.01 -13.62 4.85
N LYS A 94 0.44 -14.88 5.07
CA LYS A 94 1.84 -15.29 4.87
C LYS A 94 2.21 -15.32 3.39
N ASP A 95 1.31 -15.79 2.54
CA ASP A 95 1.52 -15.92 1.10
C ASP A 95 1.60 -14.53 0.44
N ASP A 96 0.82 -13.57 0.96
CA ASP A 96 0.76 -12.20 0.46
C ASP A 96 1.80 -11.26 1.10
N LEU A 97 2.64 -11.76 2.02
CA LEU A 97 3.54 -10.92 2.82
C LEU A 97 4.52 -10.11 1.95
N GLY A 98 5.05 -10.71 0.88
CA GLY A 98 5.93 -10.02 -0.07
C GLY A 98 5.24 -8.83 -0.74
N ILE A 99 3.96 -9.00 -1.11
CA ILE A 99 3.14 -7.95 -1.71
C ILE A 99 2.89 -6.84 -0.68
N TYR A 100 2.64 -7.19 0.59
CA TYR A 100 2.46 -6.21 1.66
C TYR A 100 3.72 -5.38 1.92
N ILE A 101 4.90 -6.00 1.91
CA ILE A 101 6.18 -5.30 2.09
C ILE A 101 6.42 -4.31 0.95
N VAL A 102 6.27 -4.76 -0.30
CA VAL A 102 6.48 -3.88 -1.46
C VAL A 102 5.50 -2.71 -1.45
N ARG A 103 4.23 -2.97 -1.11
CA ARG A 103 3.22 -1.93 -1.04
C ARG A 103 3.46 -0.96 0.10
N TYR A 104 3.89 -1.45 1.26
CA TYR A 104 4.29 -0.62 2.38
C TYR A 104 5.42 0.34 1.99
N ILE A 105 6.48 -0.18 1.37
CA ILE A 105 7.61 0.64 0.91
C ILE A 105 7.13 1.68 -0.10
N GLY A 106 6.32 1.29 -1.09
CA GLY A 106 5.80 2.25 -2.07
C GLY A 106 4.90 3.31 -1.45
N LEU A 107 4.06 2.98 -0.47
CA LEU A 107 3.27 3.97 0.28
C LEU A 107 4.15 4.94 1.07
N VAL A 108 5.18 4.44 1.75
CA VAL A 108 6.15 5.29 2.47
C VAL A 108 6.85 6.24 1.51
N LEU A 109 7.31 5.75 0.35
CA LEU A 109 7.95 6.57 -0.67
C LEU A 109 7.01 7.61 -1.26
N MET A 110 5.76 7.24 -1.60
CA MET A 110 4.77 8.18 -2.12
C MET A 110 4.39 9.25 -1.11
N ILE A 111 4.13 8.89 0.16
CA ILE A 111 3.83 9.85 1.22
C ILE A 111 5.02 10.80 1.42
N GLY A 112 6.24 10.27 1.46
CA GLY A 112 7.46 11.06 1.56
C GLY A 112 7.61 12.03 0.38
N GLY A 113 7.40 11.54 -0.84
CA GLY A 113 7.46 12.33 -2.07
C GLY A 113 6.44 13.46 -2.11
N PHE A 114 5.17 13.18 -1.78
CA PHE A 114 4.14 14.21 -1.72
C PHE A 114 4.40 15.24 -0.61
N ARG A 115 4.93 14.82 0.54
CA ARG A 115 5.33 15.76 1.61
C ARG A 115 6.48 16.66 1.18
N TRP A 116 7.50 16.08 0.54
CA TRP A 116 8.61 16.84 -0.01
C TRP A 116 8.13 17.84 -1.06
N MET A 117 7.27 17.40 -1.98
CA MET A 117 6.69 18.28 -3.02
C MET A 117 5.87 19.42 -2.40
N ARG A 118 5.04 19.13 -1.38
CA ARG A 118 4.31 20.18 -0.64
C ARG A 118 5.26 21.16 0.03
N ALA A 119 6.31 20.69 0.67
CA ALA A 119 7.31 21.55 1.31
C ALA A 119 8.06 22.41 0.28
N ALA A 120 8.43 21.84 -0.86
CA ALA A 120 9.06 22.57 -1.97
C ALA A 120 8.13 23.66 -2.52
N LEU A 121 6.86 23.35 -2.78
CA LEU A 121 5.86 24.31 -3.25
C LEU A 121 5.62 25.45 -2.25
N HIS A 122 5.54 25.16 -0.95
CA HIS A 122 5.45 26.21 0.07
C HIS A 122 6.76 26.99 0.28
N GLY A 123 7.91 26.37 0.05
CA GLY A 123 9.21 27.04 0.07
C GLY A 123 9.44 27.98 -1.12
N ILE A 124 8.72 27.76 -2.22
CA ILE A 124 8.70 28.63 -3.42
C ILE A 124 7.75 29.83 -3.24
N SER A 125 6.90 29.83 -2.21
CA SER A 125 6.06 31.01 -1.91
C SER A 125 6.97 32.21 -1.59
N PRO A 126 6.76 33.37 -2.25
CA PRO A 126 7.63 34.52 -2.07
C PRO A 126 7.61 34.91 -0.60
N LYS A 127 8.80 35.01 0.02
CA LYS A 127 8.92 35.61 1.34
C LYS A 127 8.19 36.94 1.28
N LYS A 128 7.17 37.15 2.11
CA LYS A 128 6.56 38.47 2.30
C LYS A 128 7.72 39.43 2.46
N ALA A 129 7.86 40.36 1.50
CA ALA A 129 8.81 41.46 1.63
C ALA A 129 8.51 42.09 2.99
N ALA A 130 9.53 42.13 3.86
CA ALA A 130 9.45 42.83 5.11
C ALA A 130 8.96 44.25 4.82
N ALA A 131 7.81 44.59 5.39
CA ALA A 131 7.30 45.97 5.46
C ALA A 131 7.93 46.64 6.69
#